data_AF-X0BNU0-F1
#
_entry.id   AF-X0BNU0-F1
#
_cell.length_a   1.000
_cell.length_b   1.000
_cell.length_c   1.000
_cell.angle_alpha   90.00
_cell.angle_beta   90.00
_cell.angle_gamma   90.00
#
_symmetry.space_group_name_H-M   'P 1'
#
loop_
_entity.id
_entity.type
_entity.pdbx_description
1 polymer ?
#
loop_
_entity_poly.entity_id
_entity_poly.type
_entity_poly.pdbx_seq_one_letter_code
_entity_poly.pdbx_strand_id
1 'polypeptide(L)'
;MASFLNPQFELGPWFWEACETIGTPRPVKYHQGSFLSLESGTMGELSILMRSPKKNLRQLRCIYDVMQFEMPKVRQLLALATISTAAPNAPAMSTRVCSSYRVAYGILLAMTAVIGHTLRIWDTDLTLVGNSHDCVDECIALVEQCESARPYGANFVPDFLTMVWAAATDGYRNDEMAEYLVDYEKDSIGADFMGQAMSIRERLFAMEARETAKEVKLVLDPALESLVKRPVVSVQEIQPAVSECIIL
;
A
#
# COMPACT_ATOMS: atom_id res chain seq x y z
N MET A 1 3.54 -7.72 8.79
CA MET A 1 3.01 -6.87 7.70
C MET A 1 3.85 -6.93 6.41
N ALA A 2 5.18 -7.12 6.46
CA ALA A 2 6.04 -7.10 5.27
C ALA A 2 5.78 -8.17 4.18
N SER A 3 5.05 -9.25 4.47
CA SER A 3 4.61 -10.25 3.46
C SER A 3 3.62 -9.66 2.46
N PHE A 4 2.94 -8.58 2.84
CA PHE A 4 2.00 -7.82 2.01
C PHE A 4 2.62 -7.34 0.69
N LEU A 5 3.91 -7.02 0.72
CA LEU A 5 4.69 -6.54 -0.42
C LEU A 5 5.64 -7.60 -0.98
N ASN A 6 5.46 -8.87 -0.60
CA ASN A 6 6.22 -9.96 -1.16
C ASN A 6 5.42 -10.63 -2.29
N PRO A 7 5.79 -10.40 -3.57
CA PRO A 7 5.07 -10.98 -4.70
C PRO A 7 5.21 -12.51 -4.80
N GLN A 8 6.18 -13.10 -4.11
CA GLN A 8 6.41 -14.55 -4.10
C GLN A 8 5.60 -15.28 -3.01
N PHE A 9 4.96 -14.55 -2.10
CA PHE A 9 4.21 -15.15 -1.01
C PHE A 9 2.80 -15.54 -1.49
N GLU A 10 2.50 -16.83 -1.52
CA GLU A 10 1.20 -17.37 -1.92
C GLU A 10 0.38 -17.88 -0.74
N LEU A 11 -0.84 -17.37 -0.62
CA LEU A 11 -1.82 -17.87 0.35
C LEU A 11 -2.39 -19.19 -0.16
N GLY A 12 -2.12 -20.27 0.56
CA GLY A 12 -2.62 -21.60 0.21
C GLY A 12 -4.13 -21.75 0.44
N PRO A 13 -4.76 -22.80 -0.12
CA PRO A 13 -6.20 -23.07 0.04
C PRO A 13 -6.66 -23.09 1.50
N TRP A 14 -5.82 -23.58 2.41
CA TRP A 14 -6.08 -23.64 3.85
C TRP A 14 -6.38 -22.26 4.46
N PHE A 15 -5.79 -21.19 3.95
CA PHE A 15 -6.01 -19.84 4.46
C PHE A 15 -7.42 -19.36 4.14
N TRP A 16 -7.88 -19.64 2.92
CA TRP A 16 -9.21 -19.26 2.45
C TRP A 16 -10.28 -20.07 3.17
N GLU A 17 -10.06 -21.38 3.34
CA GLU A 17 -10.93 -22.24 4.15
C GLU A 17 -11.02 -21.76 5.60
N ALA A 18 -9.90 -21.35 6.20
CA ALA A 18 -9.89 -20.76 7.53
C ALA A 18 -10.66 -19.43 7.60
N CYS A 19 -10.53 -18.57 6.58
CA CYS A 19 -11.30 -17.33 6.50
C CYS A 19 -12.81 -17.60 6.37
N GLU A 20 -13.23 -18.64 5.66
CA GLU A 20 -14.64 -19.03 5.56
C GLU A 20 -15.17 -19.65 6.86
N THR A 21 -14.34 -20.41 7.56
CA THR A 21 -14.74 -21.16 8.77
C THR A 21 -14.70 -20.29 10.04
N ILE A 22 -13.72 -19.40 10.15
CA ILE A 22 -13.44 -18.59 11.35
C ILE A 22 -13.84 -17.12 11.13
N GLY A 23 -13.98 -16.69 9.88
CA GLY A 23 -14.36 -15.32 9.55
C GLY A 23 -15.79 -14.97 9.96
N THR A 24 -16.10 -13.68 9.84
CA THR A 24 -17.40 -13.12 10.15
C THR A 24 -18.47 -13.74 9.25
N PRO A 25 -19.44 -14.51 9.78
CA PRO A 25 -20.43 -15.20 8.95
C PRO A 25 -21.26 -14.17 8.16
N ARG A 26 -21.45 -14.44 6.87
CA ARG A 26 -22.25 -13.59 5.98
C ARG A 26 -23.76 -13.83 6.22
N PRO A 27 -24.61 -12.80 6.19
CA PRO A 27 -24.30 -11.38 6.01
C PRO A 27 -23.63 -10.79 7.26
N VAL A 28 -22.59 -9.96 7.05
CA VAL A 28 -21.79 -9.37 8.14
C VAL A 28 -22.70 -8.55 9.05
N LYS A 29 -22.83 -8.98 10.31
CA LYS A 29 -23.47 -8.19 11.36
C LYS A 29 -22.43 -7.24 11.95
N TYR A 30 -22.37 -6.02 11.42
CA TYR A 30 -21.49 -5.00 11.94
C TYR A 30 -21.85 -4.67 13.39
N HIS A 31 -20.92 -4.88 14.31
CA HIS A 31 -20.99 -4.33 15.67
C HIS A 31 -20.05 -3.11 15.78
N GLN A 32 -20.18 -2.33 16.84
CA GLN A 32 -19.20 -1.29 17.14
C GLN A 32 -17.80 -1.93 17.23
N GLY A 33 -16.89 -1.49 16.35
CA GLY A 33 -15.53 -2.04 16.25
C GLY A 33 -15.31 -3.16 15.23
N SER A 34 -16.28 -3.52 14.38
CA SER A 34 -16.03 -4.34 13.18
C SER A 34 -15.56 -3.46 12.02
N PHE A 35 -14.46 -3.85 11.36
CA PHE A 35 -13.89 -3.12 10.22
C PHE A 35 -13.60 -4.08 9.07
N LEU A 36 -14.16 -3.81 7.89
CA LEU A 36 -14.03 -4.66 6.70
C LEU A 36 -12.59 -4.71 6.21
N SER A 37 -11.87 -3.59 6.27
CA SER A 37 -10.48 -3.51 5.85
C SER A 37 -9.53 -4.35 6.72
N LEU A 38 -9.92 -4.63 7.96
CA LEU A 38 -9.13 -5.40 8.93
C LEU A 38 -9.53 -6.88 8.98
N GLU A 39 -10.51 -7.32 8.20
CA GLU A 39 -10.83 -8.74 8.09
C GLU A 39 -9.67 -9.49 7.41
N SER A 40 -9.31 -10.66 7.94
CA SER A 40 -8.22 -11.49 7.40
C SER A 40 -8.39 -11.78 5.91
N GLY A 41 -9.62 -12.03 5.47
CA GLY A 41 -9.94 -12.23 4.05
C GLY A 41 -9.58 -11.01 3.20
N THR A 42 -9.95 -9.81 3.64
CA THR A 42 -9.64 -8.55 2.95
C THR A 42 -8.13 -8.30 2.90
N MET A 43 -7.42 -8.48 4.01
CA MET A 43 -5.96 -8.33 4.06
C MET A 43 -5.26 -9.35 3.15
N GLY A 44 -5.78 -10.58 3.11
CA GLY A 44 -5.30 -11.64 2.23
C GLY A 44 -5.52 -11.30 0.75
N GLU A 45 -6.72 -10.84 0.39
CA GLU A 45 -7.05 -10.38 -0.96
C GLU A 45 -6.15 -9.23 -1.38
N LEU A 46 -5.94 -8.26 -0.51
CA LEU A 46 -5.09 -7.12 -0.77
C LEU A 46 -3.65 -7.55 -1.12
N SER A 47 -3.11 -8.58 -0.46
CA SER A 47 -1.80 -9.13 -0.80
C SER A 47 -1.73 -9.72 -2.22
N ILE A 48 -2.85 -10.26 -2.74
CA ILE A 48 -2.97 -10.73 -4.12
C ILE A 48 -3.04 -9.55 -5.08
N LEU A 49 -3.87 -8.55 -4.77
CA LEU A 49 -4.06 -7.38 -5.63
C LEU A 49 -2.74 -6.61 -5.84
N MET A 50 -1.95 -6.47 -4.77
CA MET A 50 -0.64 -5.83 -4.78
C MET A 50 0.43 -6.55 -5.60
N ARG A 51 0.23 -7.82 -6.01
CA ARG A 51 1.17 -8.47 -6.94
C ARG A 51 1.11 -7.87 -8.34
N SER A 52 -0.04 -7.31 -8.73
CA SER A 52 -0.28 -6.69 -10.03
C SER A 52 -1.15 -5.44 -9.87
N PRO A 53 -0.66 -4.42 -9.15
CA PRO A 53 -1.49 -3.31 -8.68
C PRO A 53 -2.12 -2.54 -9.85
N LYS A 54 -1.38 -2.34 -10.95
CA LYS A 54 -1.88 -1.65 -12.15
C LYS A 54 -3.11 -2.34 -12.78
N LYS A 55 -3.17 -3.68 -12.76
CA LYS A 55 -4.35 -4.43 -13.25
C LYS A 55 -5.54 -4.34 -12.30
N ASN A 56 -5.26 -4.11 -11.02
CA ASN A 56 -6.22 -4.16 -9.92
C ASN A 56 -6.53 -2.76 -9.35
N LEU A 57 -6.24 -1.68 -10.08
CA LEU A 57 -6.35 -0.30 -9.57
C LEU A 57 -7.73 0.02 -9.02
N ARG A 58 -8.79 -0.43 -9.70
CA ARG A 58 -10.16 -0.18 -9.24
C ARG A 58 -10.45 -0.86 -7.92
N GLN A 59 -10.05 -2.12 -7.76
CA GLN A 59 -10.23 -2.86 -6.51
C GLN A 59 -9.40 -2.25 -5.38
N LEU A 60 -8.15 -1.88 -5.65
CA LEU A 60 -7.30 -1.16 -4.69
C LEU A 60 -7.92 0.17 -4.27
N ARG A 61 -8.50 0.92 -5.23
CA ARG A 61 -9.21 2.17 -4.93
C ARG A 61 -10.43 1.95 -4.04
N CYS A 62 -11.28 0.97 -4.36
CA CYS A 62 -12.42 0.64 -3.53
C CYS A 62 -12.01 0.29 -2.09
N ILE A 63 -10.96 -0.52 -1.92
CA ILE A 63 -10.46 -0.87 -0.59
C ILE A 63 -9.89 0.36 0.12
N TYR A 64 -9.14 1.20 -0.59
CA TYR A 64 -8.60 2.45 -0.05
C TYR A 64 -9.72 3.38 0.45
N ASP A 65 -10.78 3.58 -0.33
CA ASP A 65 -11.91 4.42 0.06
C ASP A 65 -12.64 3.86 1.30
N VAL A 66 -12.74 2.53 1.43
CA VAL A 66 -13.24 1.86 2.65
C VAL A 66 -12.34 2.15 3.84
N MET A 67 -11.02 2.07 3.68
CA MET A 67 -10.06 2.39 4.75
C MET A 67 -10.20 3.84 5.21
N GLN A 68 -10.28 4.79 4.26
CA GLN A 68 -10.50 6.22 4.56
C GLN A 68 -11.80 6.45 5.35
N PHE A 69 -12.84 5.69 5.04
CA PHE A 69 -14.12 5.75 5.77
C PHE A 69 -14.04 5.12 7.17
N GLU A 70 -13.23 4.08 7.37
CA GLU A 70 -13.08 3.36 8.64
C GLU A 70 -12.10 4.05 9.60
N MET A 71 -11.07 4.70 9.08
CA MET A 71 -10.01 5.38 9.84
C MET A 71 -10.54 6.33 10.94
N PRO A 72 -11.46 7.28 10.65
CA PRO A 72 -11.98 8.18 11.69
C PRO A 72 -12.75 7.44 12.78
N LYS A 73 -13.37 6.29 12.47
CA LYS A 73 -14.11 5.48 13.46
C LYS A 73 -13.16 4.76 14.40
N VAL A 74 -12.08 4.17 13.87
CA VAL A 74 -11.05 3.53 14.68
C VAL A 74 -10.40 4.53 15.60
N ARG A 75 -10.05 5.72 15.07
CA ARG A 75 -9.50 6.83 15.86
C ARG A 75 -10.43 7.25 17.00
N GLN A 76 -11.74 7.35 16.73
CA GLN A 76 -12.72 7.66 17.77
C GLN A 76 -12.78 6.57 18.85
N LEU A 77 -12.82 5.29 18.47
CA LEU A 77 -12.83 4.18 19.43
C LEU A 77 -11.54 4.12 20.25
N LEU A 78 -10.39 4.39 19.63
CA LEU A 78 -9.11 4.49 20.31
C LEU A 78 -9.10 5.63 21.33
N ALA A 79 -9.61 6.81 20.98
CA ALA A 79 -9.72 7.93 21.90
C ALA A 79 -10.58 7.59 23.12
N LEU A 80 -11.75 6.96 22.90
CA LEU A 80 -12.63 6.51 23.98
C LEU A 80 -11.96 5.43 24.86
N ALA A 81 -11.27 4.47 24.25
CA ALA A 81 -10.55 3.43 24.97
C ALA A 81 -9.41 4.02 25.81
N THR A 82 -8.70 5.01 25.28
CA THR A 82 -7.63 5.72 26.00
C THR A 82 -8.17 6.43 27.24
N ILE A 83 -9.30 7.15 27.11
CA ILE A 83 -9.98 7.78 28.25
C ILE A 83 -10.40 6.72 29.28
N SER A 84 -10.94 5.58 28.83
CA SER A 84 -11.33 4.49 29.74
C SER A 84 -10.14 3.92 30.51
N THR A 85 -8.96 3.82 29.90
CA THR A 85 -7.74 3.36 30.58
C THR A 85 -7.19 4.34 31.60
N ALA A 86 -7.47 5.64 31.46
CA ALA A 86 -7.00 6.67 32.38
C ALA A 86 -7.86 6.80 33.66
N ALA A 87 -9.01 6.10 33.74
CA ALA A 87 -9.90 6.17 34.88
C ALA A 87 -9.27 5.59 36.16
N PRO A 88 -9.47 6.20 37.34
CA PRO A 88 -9.05 5.60 38.60
C PRO A 88 -9.81 4.29 38.81
N ASN A 89 -9.10 3.17 38.81
CA ASN A 89 -9.62 1.78 38.81
C ASN A 89 -10.07 1.24 37.44
N ALA A 90 -9.47 1.68 36.34
CA ALA A 90 -9.70 1.08 35.03
C ALA A 90 -9.49 -0.45 35.07
N PRO A 91 -10.47 -1.25 34.59
CA PRO A 91 -10.33 -2.70 34.58
C PRO A 91 -9.24 -3.11 33.59
N ALA A 92 -8.52 -4.21 33.86
CA ALA A 92 -7.48 -4.73 32.96
C ALA A 92 -7.98 -4.96 31.53
N MET A 93 -9.29 -5.24 31.37
CA MET A 93 -9.92 -5.36 30.06
C MET A 93 -9.89 -4.06 29.24
N SER A 94 -10.02 -2.88 29.87
CA SER A 94 -9.92 -1.59 29.17
C SER A 94 -8.54 -1.41 28.52
N THR A 95 -7.46 -1.80 29.22
CA THR A 95 -6.10 -1.75 28.67
C THR A 95 -5.96 -2.67 27.47
N ARG A 96 -6.49 -3.90 27.55
CA ARG A 96 -6.46 -4.85 26.43
C ARG A 96 -7.21 -4.31 25.22
N VAL A 97 -8.41 -3.76 25.42
CA VAL A 97 -9.21 -3.15 24.35
C VAL A 97 -8.48 -1.97 23.73
N CYS A 98 -7.88 -1.08 24.54
CA CYS A 98 -7.09 0.04 24.05
C CYS A 98 -5.90 -0.44 23.19
N SER A 99 -5.15 -1.44 23.66
CA SER A 99 -4.06 -2.05 22.88
C SER A 99 -4.56 -2.64 21.57
N SER A 100 -5.69 -3.35 21.57
CA SER A 100 -6.29 -3.87 20.33
C SER A 100 -6.65 -2.78 19.33
N TYR A 101 -7.21 -1.65 19.77
CA TYR A 101 -7.49 -0.53 18.87
C TYR A 101 -6.22 0.15 18.35
N ARG A 102 -5.15 0.26 19.16
CA ARG A 102 -3.86 0.78 18.68
C ARG A 102 -3.26 -0.10 17.59
N VAL A 103 -3.28 -1.42 17.77
CA VAL A 103 -2.81 -2.39 16.77
C VAL A 103 -3.66 -2.29 15.50
N ALA A 104 -4.99 -2.29 15.63
CA ALA A 104 -5.92 -2.16 14.51
C ALA A 104 -5.67 -0.87 13.71
N TYR A 105 -5.44 0.24 14.40
CA TYR A 105 -5.15 1.53 13.78
C TYR A 105 -3.79 1.53 13.06
N GLY A 106 -2.75 0.96 13.70
CA GLY A 106 -1.44 0.80 13.07
C GLY A 106 -1.50 -0.01 11.78
N ILE A 107 -2.24 -1.13 11.77
CA ILE A 107 -2.44 -1.94 10.56
C ILE A 107 -3.13 -1.12 9.46
N LEU A 108 -4.17 -0.36 9.80
CA LEU A 108 -4.88 0.51 8.87
C LEU A 108 -3.99 1.60 8.28
N LEU A 109 -3.17 2.26 9.09
CA LEU A 109 -2.22 3.27 8.64
C LEU A 109 -1.19 2.66 7.68
N ALA A 110 -0.62 1.50 8.01
CA ALA A 110 0.32 0.80 7.15
C ALA A 110 -0.29 0.45 5.78
N MET A 111 -1.50 -0.12 5.76
CA MET A 111 -2.20 -0.45 4.52
C MET A 111 -2.54 0.82 3.72
N THR A 112 -3.06 1.84 4.39
CA THR A 112 -3.41 3.14 3.78
C THR A 112 -2.21 3.78 3.11
N ALA A 113 -1.07 3.86 3.80
CA ALA A 113 0.15 4.46 3.25
C ALA A 113 0.63 3.72 1.99
N VAL A 114 0.69 2.39 2.04
CA VAL A 114 1.19 1.58 0.92
C VAL A 114 0.24 1.60 -0.27
N ILE A 115 -1.07 1.44 -0.06
CA ILE A 115 -2.06 1.52 -1.15
C ILE A 115 -2.10 2.95 -1.70
N GLY A 116 -2.08 3.97 -0.84
CA GLY A 116 -2.07 5.37 -1.25
C GLY A 116 -0.86 5.70 -2.11
N HIS A 117 0.34 5.25 -1.71
CA HIS A 117 1.54 5.32 -2.55
C HIS A 117 1.32 4.64 -3.90
N THR A 118 0.80 3.41 -3.90
CA THR A 118 0.55 2.64 -5.12
C THR A 118 -0.45 3.33 -6.06
N LEU A 119 -1.51 3.91 -5.52
CA LEU A 119 -2.51 4.65 -6.29
C LEU A 119 -1.90 5.93 -6.88
N ARG A 120 -1.09 6.69 -6.13
CA ARG A 120 -0.44 7.92 -6.63
C ARG A 120 0.39 7.73 -7.90
N ILE A 121 0.87 6.52 -8.17
CA ILE A 121 1.66 6.23 -9.37
C ILE A 121 0.79 6.28 -10.63
N TRP A 122 -0.47 5.82 -10.56
CA TRP A 122 -1.32 5.60 -11.75
C TRP A 122 -2.70 6.27 -11.70
N ASP A 123 -3.11 6.79 -10.54
CA ASP A 123 -4.35 7.55 -10.35
C ASP A 123 -4.05 9.06 -10.45
N THR A 124 -4.96 9.80 -11.09
CA THR A 124 -4.85 11.27 -11.26
C THR A 124 -5.39 12.05 -10.07
N ASP A 125 -5.90 11.38 -9.05
CA ASP A 125 -6.44 11.99 -7.84
C ASP A 125 -5.35 12.67 -7.00
N LEU A 126 -5.33 14.01 -7.05
CA LEU A 126 -4.38 14.84 -6.31
C LEU A 126 -4.59 14.81 -4.79
N THR A 127 -5.77 14.39 -4.30
CA THR A 127 -6.04 14.33 -2.85
C THR A 127 -5.19 13.27 -2.15
N LEU A 128 -4.67 12.28 -2.90
CA LEU A 128 -3.83 11.21 -2.38
C LEU A 128 -2.52 11.71 -1.74
N VAL A 129 -2.01 12.88 -2.16
CA VAL A 129 -0.82 13.49 -1.52
C VAL A 129 -1.17 14.00 -0.12
N GLY A 130 -2.28 14.76 0.01
CA GLY A 130 -2.75 15.24 1.30
C GLY A 130 -3.06 14.09 2.25
N ASN A 131 -3.77 13.07 1.77
CA ASN A 131 -4.06 11.86 2.56
C ASN A 131 -2.78 11.13 3.01
N SER A 132 -1.69 11.19 2.22
CA SER A 132 -0.40 10.63 2.61
C SER A 132 0.23 11.41 3.77
N HIS A 133 0.15 12.74 3.77
CA HIS A 133 0.66 13.57 4.87
C HIS A 133 -0.17 13.37 6.13
N ASP A 134 -1.50 13.36 6.02
CA ASP A 134 -2.40 13.06 7.13
C ASP A 134 -2.11 11.68 7.73
N CYS A 135 -1.83 10.67 6.88
CA CYS A 135 -1.44 9.33 7.35
C CYS A 135 -0.10 9.32 8.10
N VAL A 136 0.88 10.14 7.68
CA VAL A 136 2.16 10.29 8.39
C VAL A 136 1.95 10.97 9.74
N ASP A 137 1.14 12.03 9.79
CA ASP A 137 0.84 12.74 11.03
C ASP A 137 0.10 11.85 12.03
N GLU A 138 -0.89 11.08 11.58
CA GLU A 138 -1.60 10.10 12.41
C GLU A 138 -0.69 8.95 12.87
N CYS A 139 0.27 8.53 12.03
CA CYS A 139 1.28 7.53 12.36
C CYS A 139 2.18 7.99 13.50
N ILE A 140 2.74 9.19 13.41
CA ILE A 140 3.59 9.76 14.46
C ILE A 140 2.79 9.94 15.75
N ALA A 141 1.58 10.47 15.68
CA ALA A 141 0.73 10.62 16.86
C ALA A 141 0.41 9.28 17.55
N LEU A 142 0.29 8.18 16.79
CA LEU A 142 0.11 6.85 17.36
C LEU A 142 1.40 6.32 18.02
N VAL A 143 2.57 6.57 17.43
CA VAL A 143 3.87 6.23 18.02
C VAL A 143 4.02 6.88 19.39
N GLU A 144 3.82 8.21 19.46
CA GLU A 144 3.91 8.98 20.71
C GLU A 144 2.96 8.47 21.79
N GLN A 145 1.73 8.08 21.43
CA GLN A 145 0.76 7.49 22.36
C GLN A 145 1.18 6.11 22.90
N CYS A 146 2.13 5.43 22.26
CA CYS A 146 2.60 4.11 22.65
C CYS A 146 3.88 4.15 23.48
N GLU A 147 4.57 5.30 23.59
CA GLU A 147 5.85 5.45 24.29
C GLU A 147 5.80 4.90 25.72
N SER A 148 4.76 5.24 26.49
CA SER A 148 4.62 4.80 27.89
C SER A 148 4.40 3.30 28.06
N ALA A 149 4.11 2.58 26.97
CA ALA A 149 3.85 1.14 26.97
C ALA A 149 5.06 0.31 26.52
N ARG A 150 6.19 0.95 26.19
CA ARG A 150 7.40 0.28 25.73
C ARG A 150 8.08 -0.55 26.84
N PRO A 151 8.78 -1.65 26.48
CA PRO A 151 8.88 -2.21 25.14
C PRO A 151 7.69 -3.12 24.78
N TYR A 152 7.10 -3.81 25.76
CA TYR A 152 6.18 -4.92 25.50
C TYR A 152 4.79 -4.53 24.98
N GLY A 153 4.24 -3.41 25.46
CA GLY A 153 2.92 -2.93 25.05
C GLY A 153 2.92 -2.14 23.74
N ALA A 154 4.10 -1.92 23.15
CA ALA A 154 4.31 -1.13 21.94
C ALA A 154 5.18 -1.86 20.89
N ASN A 155 5.40 -3.17 21.04
CA ASN A 155 6.24 -3.96 20.15
C ASN A 155 5.75 -4.05 18.69
N PHE A 156 4.46 -3.74 18.45
CA PHE A 156 3.85 -3.69 17.12
C PHE A 156 4.14 -2.37 16.38
N VAL A 157 4.66 -1.35 17.07
CA VAL A 157 4.87 -0.02 16.49
C VAL A 157 5.81 -0.05 15.28
N PRO A 158 6.98 -0.72 15.37
CA PRO A 158 7.85 -0.85 14.21
C PRO A 158 7.19 -1.50 12.99
N ASP A 159 6.26 -2.44 13.18
CA ASP A 159 5.62 -3.15 12.07
C ASP A 159 4.83 -2.21 11.14
N PHE A 160 4.12 -1.22 11.70
CA PHE A 160 3.40 -0.25 10.87
C PHE A 160 4.29 0.92 10.46
N LEU A 161 5.16 1.41 11.35
CA LEU A 161 5.98 2.58 11.10
C LEU A 161 6.96 2.34 9.93
N THR A 162 7.54 1.15 9.84
CA THR A 162 8.40 0.76 8.71
C THR A 162 7.67 0.84 7.36
N MET A 163 6.39 0.45 7.32
CA MET A 163 5.57 0.47 6.11
C MET A 163 5.17 1.90 5.72
N VAL A 164 4.77 2.73 6.70
CA VAL A 164 4.41 4.14 6.47
C VAL A 164 5.63 4.93 6.01
N TRP A 165 6.77 4.79 6.70
CA TRP A 165 8.03 5.41 6.29
C TRP A 165 8.40 5.00 4.87
N ALA A 166 8.32 3.71 4.54
CA ALA A 166 8.68 3.23 3.22
C ALA A 166 7.81 3.85 2.11
N ALA A 167 6.52 4.01 2.35
CA ALA A 167 5.54 4.55 1.40
C ALA A 167 5.55 6.10 1.29
N ALA A 168 6.04 6.81 2.31
CA ALA A 168 6.22 8.26 2.33
C ALA A 168 7.46 8.67 1.51
N THR A 169 7.34 8.70 0.18
CA THR A 169 8.46 8.91 -0.74
C THR A 169 8.80 10.38 -1.02
N ASP A 170 7.96 11.32 -0.61
CA ASP A 170 8.15 12.76 -0.81
C ASP A 170 8.98 13.44 0.30
N GLY A 171 9.41 12.67 1.30
CA GLY A 171 10.27 13.15 2.39
C GLY A 171 9.52 13.79 3.55
N TYR A 172 8.19 13.89 3.51
CA TYR A 172 7.42 14.52 4.57
C TYR A 172 7.62 13.79 5.92
N ARG A 173 8.30 14.48 6.86
CA ARG A 173 8.65 14.00 8.21
C ARG A 173 9.36 12.64 8.25
N ASN A 174 10.07 12.27 7.18
CA ASN A 174 10.79 11.00 7.11
C ASN A 174 11.94 10.91 8.13
N ASP A 175 12.59 12.03 8.42
CA ASP A 175 13.69 12.08 9.41
C ASP A 175 13.17 11.74 10.81
N GLU A 176 12.01 12.31 11.19
CA GLU A 176 11.37 12.07 12.48
C GLU A 176 10.89 10.61 12.62
N MET A 177 10.23 10.07 11.59
CA MET A 177 9.86 8.65 11.58
C MET A 177 11.08 7.72 11.64
N ALA A 178 12.20 8.09 11.00
CA ALA A 178 13.44 7.35 11.08
C ALA A 178 14.06 7.38 12.48
N GLU A 179 14.03 8.54 13.15
CA GLU A 179 14.47 8.67 14.54
C GLU A 179 13.68 7.72 15.46
N TYR A 180 12.36 7.65 15.31
CA TYR A 180 11.54 6.69 16.05
C TYR A 180 11.94 5.24 15.74
N LEU A 181 12.12 4.86 14.47
CA LEU A 181 12.52 3.48 14.12
C LEU A 181 13.85 3.10 14.78
N VAL A 182 14.85 3.97 14.71
CA VAL A 182 16.17 3.75 15.34
C VAL A 182 16.06 3.72 16.86
N ASP A 183 15.17 4.52 17.45
CA ASP A 183 14.97 4.47 18.89
C ASP A 183 14.30 3.16 19.34
N TYR A 184 13.32 2.65 18.58
CA TYR A 184 12.68 1.36 18.82
C TYR A 184 13.64 0.16 18.64
N GLU A 185 14.69 0.27 17.83
CA GLU A 185 15.71 -0.78 17.71
C GLU A 185 16.43 -1.04 19.05
N LYS A 186 16.51 -0.03 19.93
CA LYS A 186 17.12 -0.17 21.27
C LYS A 186 16.33 -1.10 22.18
N ASP A 187 15.04 -1.31 21.91
CA ASP A 187 14.16 -2.16 22.69
C ASP A 187 14.36 -3.67 22.39
N SER A 188 15.05 -4.01 21.30
CA SER A 188 15.15 -5.40 20.80
C SER A 188 16.53 -5.71 20.23
N ILE A 189 17.21 -6.69 20.84
CA ILE A 189 18.53 -7.12 20.37
C ILE A 189 18.44 -7.65 18.94
N GLY A 190 19.25 -7.08 18.03
CA GLY A 190 19.32 -7.48 16.64
C GLY A 190 18.19 -6.93 15.76
N ALA A 191 17.40 -5.98 16.26
CA ALA A 191 16.44 -5.26 15.43
C ALA A 191 17.17 -4.38 14.41
N ASP A 192 16.65 -4.37 13.19
CA ASP A 192 17.05 -3.51 12.08
C ASP A 192 15.76 -3.03 11.39
N PHE A 193 15.01 -2.19 12.09
CA PHE A 193 13.73 -1.70 11.61
C PHE A 193 13.93 -0.68 10.49
N MET A 194 14.96 0.16 10.58
CA MET A 194 15.30 1.10 9.51
C MET A 194 15.74 0.38 8.24
N GLY A 195 16.59 -0.65 8.33
CA GLY A 195 16.96 -1.49 7.19
C GLY A 195 15.76 -2.22 6.57
N GLN A 196 14.82 -2.71 7.39
CA GLN A 196 13.56 -3.26 6.91
C GLN A 196 12.72 -2.22 6.15
N ALA A 197 12.60 -1.00 6.66
CA ALA A 197 11.87 0.08 6.01
C ALA A 197 12.49 0.45 4.65
N MET A 198 13.82 0.52 4.56
CA MET A 198 14.54 0.72 3.29
C MET A 198 14.26 -0.41 2.29
N SER A 199 14.36 -1.67 2.73
CA SER A 199 14.05 -2.83 1.88
C SER A 199 12.59 -2.85 1.39
N ILE A 200 11.65 -2.38 2.21
CA ILE A 200 10.24 -2.23 1.79
C ILE A 200 10.13 -1.16 0.70
N ARG A 201 10.78 0.00 0.88
CA ARG A 201 10.75 1.09 -0.12
C ARG A 201 11.35 0.65 -1.45
N GLU A 202 12.48 -0.04 -1.43
CA GLU A 202 13.09 -0.62 -2.63
C GLU A 202 12.14 -1.56 -3.36
N ARG A 203 11.37 -2.39 -2.63
CA ARG A 203 10.36 -3.27 -3.23
C ARG A 203 9.22 -2.49 -3.89
N LEU A 204 8.80 -1.36 -3.31
CA LEU A 204 7.78 -0.49 -3.90
C LEU A 204 8.28 0.12 -5.22
N PHE A 205 9.51 0.65 -5.24
CA PHE A 205 10.11 1.17 -6.47
C PHE A 205 10.34 0.08 -7.53
N ALA A 206 10.80 -1.11 -7.13
CA ALA A 206 10.97 -2.23 -8.05
C ALA A 206 9.63 -2.68 -8.66
N MET A 207 8.55 -2.66 -7.87
CA MET A 207 7.20 -2.95 -8.34
C MET A 207 6.74 -1.91 -9.38
N GLU A 208 6.92 -0.62 -9.10
CA GLU A 208 6.61 0.48 -10.02
C GLU A 208 7.36 0.34 -11.35
N ALA A 209 8.68 0.16 -11.29
CA ALA A 209 9.51 0.00 -12.47
C ALA A 209 9.10 -1.21 -13.33
N ARG A 210 8.78 -2.34 -12.67
CA ARG A 210 8.33 -3.56 -13.35
C ARG A 210 7.01 -3.36 -14.09
N GLU A 211 6.01 -2.71 -13.49
CA GLU A 211 4.72 -2.49 -14.13
C GLU A 211 4.80 -1.44 -15.26
N THR A 212 5.68 -0.44 -15.13
CA THR A 212 5.92 0.57 -16.17
C THR A 212 6.69 -0.02 -17.36
N ALA A 213 7.69 -0.87 -17.12
CA ALA A 213 8.44 -1.54 -18.20
C ALA A 213 7.57 -2.50 -19.03
N LYS A 214 6.58 -3.17 -18.42
CA LYS A 214 5.60 -3.99 -19.13
C LYS A 214 4.77 -3.17 -20.12
N GLU A 215 4.43 -1.94 -19.77
CA GLU A 215 3.70 -1.02 -20.65
C GLU A 215 4.54 -0.57 -21.84
N VAL A 216 5.79 -0.18 -21.61
CA VAL A 216 6.69 0.20 -22.71
C VAL A 216 6.83 -0.95 -23.72
N LYS A 217 6.97 -2.20 -23.26
CA LYS A 217 6.97 -3.37 -24.15
C LYS A 217 5.65 -3.56 -24.87
N LEU A 218 4.51 -3.48 -24.17
CA LEU A 218 3.17 -3.63 -24.75
C LEU A 218 2.80 -2.50 -25.73
N VAL A 219 3.37 -1.32 -25.62
CA VAL A 219 3.16 -0.20 -26.57
C VAL A 219 4.10 -0.35 -27.77
N LEU A 220 5.34 -0.78 -27.53
CA LEU A 220 6.33 -0.96 -28.59
C LEU A 220 6.05 -2.19 -29.47
N ASP A 221 5.64 -3.33 -28.92
CA ASP A 221 5.36 -4.55 -29.69
C ASP A 221 4.30 -4.37 -30.80
N PRO A 222 3.10 -3.82 -30.55
CA PRO A 222 2.10 -3.57 -31.59
C PRO A 222 2.52 -2.44 -32.55
N ALA A 223 3.30 -1.45 -32.08
CA ALA A 223 3.84 -0.40 -32.94
C ALA A 223 4.91 -0.96 -33.90
N LEU A 224 5.82 -1.83 -33.42
CA LEU A 224 6.82 -2.50 -34.24
C LEU A 224 6.16 -3.48 -35.22
N GLU A 225 5.17 -4.26 -34.80
CA GLU A 225 4.42 -5.13 -35.71
C GLU A 225 3.71 -4.35 -36.82
N SER A 226 3.18 -3.16 -36.52
CA SER A 226 2.56 -2.28 -37.51
C SER A 226 3.56 -1.65 -38.48
N LEU A 227 4.81 -1.45 -38.05
CA LEU A 227 5.90 -0.92 -38.86
C LEU A 227 6.52 -2.00 -39.76
N VAL A 228 6.64 -3.23 -39.27
CA VAL A 228 7.14 -4.38 -40.04
C VAL A 228 6.14 -4.85 -41.11
N LYS A 229 4.84 -4.58 -40.93
CA LYS A 229 3.79 -4.90 -41.92
C LYS A 229 3.54 -3.82 -42.98
N ARG A 230 4.26 -2.69 -42.97
CA ARG A 230 4.16 -1.73 -44.08
C ARG A 230 4.84 -2.33 -45.31
N PRO A 231 4.13 -2.51 -46.45
CA PRO A 231 4.80 -2.94 -47.66
C PRO A 231 5.82 -1.86 -48.05
N VAL A 232 7.04 -2.31 -48.37
CA VAL A 232 8.04 -1.49 -49.02
C VAL A 232 7.39 -0.94 -50.29
N VAL A 233 7.12 0.37 -50.31
CA VAL A 233 6.71 1.05 -51.53
C VAL A 233 7.87 0.89 -52.50
N SER A 234 7.69 0.03 -53.50
CA SER A 234 8.64 -0.15 -54.59
C SER A 234 8.85 1.20 -55.26
N VAL A 235 10.11 1.65 -55.26
CA VAL A 235 10.57 2.83 -55.98
C VAL A 235 10.19 2.63 -57.44
N GLN A 236 9.20 3.38 -57.90
CA GLN A 236 8.74 3.34 -59.28
C GLN A 236 9.86 3.94 -60.14
N GLU A 237 10.40 3.12 -61.04
CA GLU A 237 11.42 3.51 -62.00
C GLU A 237 10.97 4.75 -62.77
N ILE A 238 11.76 5.81 -62.69
CA ILE A 238 11.61 6.99 -63.53
C ILE A 238 12.04 6.57 -64.95
N GLN A 239 11.07 6.35 -65.83
CA GLN A 239 11.34 6.18 -67.26
C GLN A 239 11.83 7.51 -67.86
N PRO A 240 12.87 7.52 -68.71
CA PRO A 240 13.28 8.71 -69.44
C PRO A 240 12.32 8.94 -70.61
N ALA A 241 11.74 10.13 -70.68
CA ALA A 241 10.96 10.58 -71.83
C ALA A 241 11.88 10.79 -73.04
N VAL A 242 11.72 9.95 -74.07
CA VAL A 242 12.30 10.17 -75.40
C VAL A 242 11.43 11.18 -76.12
N SER A 243 11.97 12.38 -76.34
CA SER A 243 11.33 13.45 -77.11
C SER A 243 11.68 13.27 -78.58
N GLU A 244 10.76 12.75 -79.38
CA GLU A 244 10.86 12.83 -80.85
C GLU A 244 10.42 14.22 -81.30
N CYS A 245 11.35 14.97 -81.89
CA CYS A 245 11.11 16.26 -82.53
C CYS A 245 10.84 15.99 -84.02
N ILE A 246 9.59 16.12 -84.44
CA ILE A 246 9.20 16.12 -85.86
C ILE A 246 9.27 17.56 -86.36
N ILE A 247 10.13 17.77 -87.35
CA ILE A 247 10.25 19.01 -88.13
C ILE A 247 9.13 19.03 -89.16
N LEU A 248 8.29 20.07 -89.12
CA LEU A 248 7.56 20.63 -90.27
C LEU A 248 7.76 22.14 -90.26
#